data_AF-A0A061F8Z5-F1
#
_entry.id   AF-A0A061F8Z5-F1
#
_cell.length_a   1.000
_cell.length_b   1.000
_cell.length_c   1.000
_cell.angle_alpha   90.00
_cell.angle_beta   90.00
_cell.angle_gamma   90.00
#
_symmetry.space_group_name_H-M   'P 1'
#
loop_
_entity.id
_entity.type
_entity.pdbx_description
1 polymer ?
#
loop_
_entity_poly.entity_id
_entity_poly.type
_entity_poly.pdbx_seq_one_letter_code
_entity_poly.pdbx_strand_id
1 'polypeptide(L)'
;MAHWIPTLEFYCGGRPLVSSYYAASEETQDKKEETEPVELVDVKLGQCYEVVVTTFTGLYGYKIGDILMVTGFHNNAPQFHFMKRHGVLLSIDVESTREDGLSKAVTQAKLLIEPLGFILTYYTSYADTCSTPGHYVLFWELKMKGSHDLLEINPKITEECSYIVEESLDYTYRVLRRGNRMGPLEVRVVKHGTFDALMDLFIAKGTSVSQYKTPRCIKSEEALKIMDAGVVGRYFSPKAPWEETK
;
A
#
# COMPACT_ATOMS: atom_id res chain seq x y z
N MET A 1 12.74 -21.12 -36.38
CA MET A 1 11.83 -21.25 -35.21
C MET A 1 11.99 -22.56 -34.44
N ALA A 2 12.49 -23.65 -35.03
CA ALA A 2 12.60 -24.96 -34.34
C ALA A 2 13.73 -25.10 -33.30
N HIS A 3 14.79 -24.29 -33.37
CA HIS A 3 15.91 -24.34 -32.40
C HIS A 3 15.65 -23.60 -31.09
N TRP A 4 14.52 -22.92 -30.94
CA TRP A 4 14.24 -22.02 -29.81
C TRP A 4 13.45 -22.66 -28.67
N ILE A 5 12.59 -23.63 -28.97
CA ILE A 5 11.84 -24.42 -27.98
C ILE A 5 12.82 -25.22 -27.07
N PRO A 6 13.87 -25.87 -27.60
CA PRO A 6 14.83 -26.63 -26.78
C PRO A 6 15.63 -25.76 -25.79
N THR A 7 15.93 -24.51 -26.16
CA THR A 7 16.71 -23.61 -25.29
C THR A 7 15.86 -23.11 -24.12
N LEU A 8 14.59 -22.80 -24.35
CA LEU A 8 13.64 -22.47 -23.29
C LEU A 8 13.35 -23.68 -22.38
N GLU A 9 13.19 -24.88 -22.94
CA GLU A 9 13.09 -26.12 -22.15
C GLU A 9 14.35 -26.39 -21.31
N PHE A 10 15.54 -26.12 -21.84
CA PHE A 10 16.81 -26.28 -21.13
C PHE A 10 16.93 -25.36 -19.91
N TYR A 11 16.53 -24.09 -20.03
CA TYR A 11 16.62 -23.13 -18.92
C TYR A 11 15.43 -23.20 -17.95
N CYS A 12 14.24 -23.55 -18.45
CA CYS A 12 13.04 -23.61 -17.62
C CYS A 12 12.85 -24.97 -16.97
N GLY A 13 13.43 -26.05 -17.49
CA GLY A 13 13.25 -27.42 -16.96
C GLY A 13 11.78 -27.84 -16.84
N GLY A 14 10.89 -27.27 -17.65
CA GLY A 14 9.44 -27.44 -17.53
C GLY A 14 8.78 -26.72 -16.33
N ARG A 15 9.43 -25.72 -15.71
CA ARG A 15 8.98 -25.06 -14.46
C ARG A 15 8.28 -23.70 -14.70
N PRO A 16 7.33 -23.29 -13.82
CA PRO A 16 5.98 -22.84 -14.22
C PRO A 16 5.75 -21.32 -14.28
N LEU A 17 4.52 -20.93 -14.64
CA LEU A 17 4.06 -19.55 -14.82
C LEU A 17 3.32 -18.92 -13.61
N VAL A 18 3.02 -19.70 -12.56
CA VAL A 18 2.10 -19.26 -11.50
C VAL A 18 2.39 -19.99 -10.16
N SER A 19 2.36 -19.30 -9.02
CA SER A 19 2.48 -19.85 -7.65
C SER A 19 1.12 -19.83 -6.95
N SER A 20 0.68 -20.94 -6.34
CA SER A 20 -0.62 -21.01 -5.66
C SER A 20 -0.68 -20.19 -4.37
N TYR A 21 -1.83 -19.54 -4.13
CA TYR A 21 -2.27 -19.10 -2.80
C TYR A 21 -3.68 -19.64 -2.55
N TYR A 22 -3.90 -20.39 -1.48
CA TYR A 22 -5.27 -20.61 -1.01
C TYR A 22 -5.85 -19.28 -0.53
N ALA A 23 -6.99 -18.86 -1.09
CA ALA A 23 -7.80 -17.80 -0.52
C ALA A 23 -9.21 -18.35 -0.26
N ALA A 24 -9.50 -18.65 1.01
CA ALA A 24 -10.86 -18.70 1.51
C ALA A 24 -10.93 -17.84 2.78
N SER A 25 -11.88 -16.91 2.75
CA SER A 25 -12.33 -16.01 3.83
C SER A 25 -11.36 -14.95 4.35
N GLU A 26 -11.97 -13.79 4.61
CA GLU A 26 -11.51 -12.69 5.44
C GLU A 26 -10.69 -13.20 6.65
N GLU A 27 -9.63 -12.45 6.97
CA GLU A 27 -8.85 -12.61 8.21
C GLU A 27 -8.37 -14.03 8.53
N THR A 28 -7.43 -14.56 7.75
CA THR A 28 -6.53 -15.58 8.29
C THR A 28 -5.08 -15.36 7.87
N GLN A 29 -4.20 -15.51 8.87
CA GLN A 29 -2.77 -15.29 8.85
C GLN A 29 -2.07 -15.80 7.58
N ASP A 30 -1.10 -15.01 7.10
CA ASP A 30 -0.06 -15.42 6.14
C ASP A 30 0.67 -16.67 6.66
N LYS A 31 0.13 -17.86 6.38
CA LYS A 31 0.92 -19.09 6.37
C LYS A 31 1.64 -19.13 5.04
N LYS A 32 2.91 -18.71 5.06
CA LYS A 32 3.88 -19.05 4.00
C LYS A 32 4.15 -20.55 4.03
N GLU A 33 3.25 -21.34 3.47
CA GLU A 33 3.66 -22.63 2.93
C GLU A 33 4.32 -22.35 1.58
N GLU A 34 5.58 -22.79 1.42
CA GLU A 34 6.22 -22.83 0.11
C GLU A 34 5.52 -23.91 -0.72
N THR A 35 4.37 -23.56 -1.30
CA THR A 35 3.73 -24.39 -2.31
C THR A 35 4.52 -24.31 -3.61
N GLU A 36 4.75 -25.48 -4.22
CA GLU A 36 5.36 -25.55 -5.55
C GLU A 36 4.48 -24.80 -6.55
N PRO A 37 5.09 -24.06 -7.50
CA PRO A 37 4.35 -23.38 -8.54
C PRO A 37 3.56 -24.37 -9.40
N VAL A 38 2.38 -23.93 -9.85
CA VAL A 38 1.44 -24.69 -10.69
C VAL A 38 1.56 -24.21 -12.13
N GLU A 39 1.45 -25.12 -13.09
CA GLU A 39 1.43 -24.75 -14.50
C GLU A 39 0.17 -23.94 -14.85
N LEU A 40 0.28 -23.10 -15.89
CA LEU A 40 -0.82 -22.22 -16.30
C LEU A 40 -2.10 -23.02 -16.65
N VAL A 41 -1.95 -24.24 -17.15
CA VAL A 41 -3.06 -25.12 -17.53
C VAL A 41 -3.71 -25.83 -16.34
N ASP A 42 -3.02 -25.91 -15.21
CA ASP A 42 -3.45 -26.65 -14.01
C ASP A 42 -4.06 -25.75 -12.93
N VAL A 43 -4.23 -24.46 -13.23
CA VAL A 43 -4.90 -23.52 -12.34
C VAL A 43 -6.38 -23.90 -12.15
N LYS A 44 -6.93 -23.64 -10.97
CA LYS A 44 -8.28 -24.06 -10.60
C LYS A 44 -9.23 -22.87 -10.56
N LEU A 45 -10.43 -23.06 -11.09
CA LEU A 45 -11.50 -22.06 -11.06
C LEU A 45 -11.77 -21.59 -9.62
N GLY A 46 -11.89 -20.28 -9.43
CA GLY A 46 -12.14 -19.63 -8.14
C GLY A 46 -10.93 -19.54 -7.21
N GLN A 47 -9.78 -20.12 -7.57
CA GLN A 47 -8.55 -20.01 -6.77
C GLN A 47 -7.75 -18.77 -7.15
N CYS A 48 -7.02 -18.23 -6.17
CA CYS A 48 -6.10 -17.12 -6.35
C CYS A 48 -4.67 -17.61 -6.51
N TYR A 49 -3.89 -16.91 -7.32
CA TYR A 49 -2.50 -17.27 -7.56
C TYR A 49 -1.61 -16.03 -7.69
N GLU A 50 -0.37 -16.13 -7.21
CA GLU A 50 0.68 -15.15 -7.47
C GLU A 50 1.37 -15.47 -8.80
N VAL A 51 1.53 -14.49 -9.69
CA VAL A 51 2.14 -14.71 -11.00
C VAL A 51 3.66 -14.86 -10.88
N VAL A 52 4.20 -15.88 -11.54
CA VAL A 52 5.65 -16.16 -11.61
C VAL A 52 6.06 -16.24 -13.06
N VAL A 53 6.89 -15.33 -13.56
CA VAL A 53 7.26 -15.32 -14.98
C VAL A 53 8.67 -15.80 -15.24
N THR A 54 8.79 -16.55 -16.33
CA THR A 54 10.07 -16.76 -17.01
C THR A 54 9.98 -16.11 -18.39
N THR A 55 10.92 -15.21 -18.70
CA THR A 55 10.90 -14.40 -19.93
C THR A 55 12.18 -14.59 -20.73
N PHE A 56 12.12 -14.38 -22.05
CA PHE A 56 13.29 -14.48 -22.92
C PHE A 56 14.39 -13.46 -22.58
N THR A 57 14.05 -12.37 -21.87
CA THR A 57 15.00 -11.35 -21.40
C THR A 57 15.72 -11.73 -20.11
N GLY A 58 15.56 -12.96 -19.63
CA GLY A 58 16.38 -13.52 -18.53
C GLY A 58 15.77 -13.39 -17.14
N LEU A 59 14.47 -13.10 -17.01
CA LEU A 59 13.76 -13.34 -15.75
C LEU A 59 13.46 -14.84 -15.68
N TYR A 60 13.86 -15.53 -14.59
CA TYR A 60 13.62 -16.96 -14.39
C TYR A 60 12.94 -17.16 -13.04
N GLY A 61 11.72 -17.72 -13.05
CA GLY A 61 10.95 -17.93 -11.82
C GLY A 61 10.67 -16.63 -11.05
N TYR A 62 10.56 -15.50 -11.76
CA TYR A 62 10.44 -14.18 -11.14
C TYR A 62 9.01 -13.94 -10.67
N LYS A 63 8.83 -13.73 -9.36
CA LYS A 63 7.54 -13.35 -8.78
C LYS A 63 7.20 -11.92 -9.14
N ILE A 64 6.14 -11.72 -9.94
CA ILE A 64 5.65 -10.38 -10.28
C ILE A 64 4.99 -9.72 -9.06
N GLY A 65 4.41 -10.53 -8.17
CA GLY A 65 3.62 -10.07 -7.03
C GLY A 65 2.15 -9.81 -7.37
N ASP A 66 1.74 -9.89 -8.64
CA ASP A 66 0.33 -9.77 -9.00
C ASP A 66 -0.44 -11.02 -8.56
N ILE A 67 -1.58 -10.81 -7.89
CA ILE A 67 -2.49 -11.85 -7.41
C ILE A 67 -3.71 -11.88 -8.34
N LEU A 68 -3.93 -13.01 -8.98
CA LEU A 68 -4.98 -13.22 -9.97
C LEU A 68 -5.93 -14.33 -9.52
N MET A 69 -7.23 -14.12 -9.63
CA MET A 69 -8.25 -15.13 -9.41
C MET A 69 -8.70 -15.74 -10.75
N VAL A 70 -8.73 -17.07 -10.86
CA VAL A 70 -9.24 -17.74 -12.07
C VAL A 70 -10.77 -17.59 -12.11
N THR A 71 -11.29 -16.94 -13.14
CA THR A 71 -12.74 -16.70 -13.30
C THR A 71 -13.40 -17.54 -14.39
N GLY A 72 -12.59 -18.16 -15.25
CA GLY A 72 -13.10 -18.99 -16.33
C GLY A 72 -11.98 -19.53 -17.19
N PHE A 73 -12.35 -20.18 -18.28
CA PHE A 73 -11.44 -20.68 -19.30
C PHE A 73 -12.03 -20.41 -20.67
N HIS A 74 -11.19 -19.92 -21.58
CA HIS A 74 -11.52 -19.87 -22.99
C HIS A 74 -10.75 -21.00 -23.70
N ASN A 75 -11.46 -22.07 -24.06
CA ASN A 75 -10.86 -23.36 -24.37
C ASN A 75 -10.00 -23.85 -23.19
N ASN A 76 -8.72 -24.12 -23.41
CA ASN A 76 -7.78 -24.53 -22.36
C ASN A 76 -7.00 -23.36 -21.74
N ALA A 77 -7.23 -22.11 -22.18
CA ALA A 77 -6.53 -20.95 -21.65
C ALA A 77 -7.31 -20.35 -20.46
N PRO A 78 -6.71 -20.21 -19.28
CA PRO A 78 -7.37 -19.61 -18.13
C PRO A 78 -7.66 -18.12 -18.35
N GLN A 79 -8.77 -17.68 -17.78
CA GLN A 79 -9.15 -16.27 -17.68
C GLN A 79 -9.02 -15.82 -16.23
N PHE A 80 -8.48 -14.63 -16.04
CA PHE A 80 -8.15 -14.11 -14.73
C PHE A 80 -8.86 -12.80 -14.43
N HIS A 81 -9.26 -12.64 -13.17
CA HIS A 81 -9.62 -11.36 -12.59
C HIS A 81 -8.46 -10.89 -11.71
N PHE A 82 -7.98 -9.67 -11.96
CA PHE A 82 -6.92 -9.07 -11.15
C PHE A 82 -7.45 -8.71 -9.76
N MET A 83 -6.84 -9.28 -8.71
CA MET A 83 -7.28 -9.06 -7.33
C MET A 83 -6.50 -7.92 -6.67
N LYS A 84 -5.18 -8.03 -6.66
CA LYS A 84 -4.27 -7.06 -6.03
C LYS A 84 -2.83 -7.32 -6.48
N ARG A 85 -1.95 -6.35 -6.25
CA ARG A 85 -0.50 -6.57 -6.27
C ARG A 85 0.02 -6.68 -4.84
N HIS A 86 0.69 -7.79 -4.53
CA HIS A 86 1.25 -8.07 -3.23
C HIS A 86 2.27 -6.99 -2.82
N GLY A 87 2.13 -6.52 -1.59
CA GLY A 87 3.01 -5.49 -1.02
C GLY A 87 2.74 -4.05 -1.47
N VAL A 88 1.74 -3.78 -2.32
CA VAL A 88 1.32 -2.41 -2.65
C VAL A 88 0.35 -1.90 -1.59
N LEU A 89 0.76 -0.84 -0.89
CA LEU A 89 -0.03 -0.18 0.15
C LEU A 89 -0.86 0.98 -0.44
N LEU A 90 -0.23 1.84 -1.24
CA LEU A 90 -0.85 2.99 -1.89
C LEU A 90 -0.45 3.02 -3.37
N SER A 91 -1.38 3.46 -4.22
CA SER A 91 -1.20 3.69 -5.65
C SER A 91 -2.38 4.52 -6.18
N ILE A 92 -2.09 5.49 -7.04
CA ILE A 92 -3.04 6.36 -7.76
C ILE A 92 -2.84 6.19 -9.27
N ASP A 93 -1.60 6.08 -9.74
CA ASP A 93 -1.22 5.92 -11.14
C ASP A 93 -0.24 4.70 -11.25
N VAL A 94 0.78 4.77 -12.12
CA VAL A 94 1.78 3.72 -12.32
C VAL A 94 2.74 3.53 -11.14
N GLU A 95 2.72 4.42 -10.15
CA GLU A 95 3.50 4.27 -8.93
C GLU A 95 2.84 3.32 -7.94
N SER A 96 3.69 2.65 -7.17
CA SER A 96 3.24 1.79 -6.08
C SER A 96 4.11 2.05 -4.87
N THR A 97 3.51 2.43 -3.75
CA THR A 97 4.21 2.63 -2.49
C THR A 97 3.94 1.44 -1.58
N ARG A 98 5.01 0.85 -1.06
CA ARG A 98 4.97 -0.26 -0.10
C ARG A 98 4.85 0.26 1.33
N GLU A 99 4.45 -0.61 2.25
CA GLU A 99 4.36 -0.26 3.68
C GLU A 99 5.70 0.17 4.28
N ASP A 100 6.79 -0.52 3.94
CA ASP A 100 8.11 -0.19 4.46
C ASP A 100 8.61 1.16 3.92
N GLY A 101 8.32 1.48 2.65
CA GLY A 101 8.59 2.78 2.05
C GLY A 101 7.83 3.90 2.74
N LEU A 102 6.51 3.74 2.92
CA LEU A 102 5.69 4.73 3.63
C LEU A 102 6.13 4.90 5.08
N SER A 103 6.43 3.80 5.78
CA SER A 103 6.87 3.85 7.18
C SER A 103 8.20 4.57 7.33
N LYS A 104 9.15 4.38 6.40
CA LYS A 104 10.41 5.13 6.38
C LYS A 104 10.15 6.62 6.14
N ALA A 105 9.29 6.97 5.20
CA ALA A 105 8.93 8.37 4.90
C ALA A 105 8.27 9.07 6.10
N VAL A 106 7.30 8.42 6.76
CA VAL A 106 6.68 8.94 7.98
C VAL A 106 7.72 9.07 9.11
N THR A 107 8.68 8.14 9.21
CA THR A 107 9.77 8.23 10.21
C THR A 107 10.65 9.44 9.98
N GLN A 108 10.93 9.83 8.73
CA GLN A 108 11.67 11.08 8.45
C GLN A 108 10.90 12.31 8.94
N ALA A 109 9.60 12.36 8.67
CA ALA A 109 8.76 13.48 9.12
C ALA A 109 8.61 13.52 10.66
N LYS A 110 8.68 12.37 11.35
CA LYS A 110 8.69 12.31 12.83
C LYS A 110 9.89 13.07 13.43
N LEU A 111 11.05 13.02 12.79
CA LEU A 111 12.26 13.71 13.27
C LEU A 111 12.08 15.23 13.39
N LEU A 112 11.14 15.81 12.63
CA LEU A 112 10.79 17.22 12.72
C LEU A 112 9.92 17.54 13.95
N ILE A 113 8.97 16.67 14.30
CA ILE A 113 7.95 16.96 15.32
C ILE A 113 8.35 16.48 16.72
N GLU A 114 9.19 15.46 16.83
CA GLU A 114 9.65 14.91 18.11
C GLU A 114 10.42 15.93 18.98
N PRO A 115 11.36 16.74 18.44
CA PRO A 115 12.05 17.79 19.20
C PRO A 115 11.10 18.90 19.69
N LEU A 116 9.96 19.07 19.02
CA LEU A 116 8.94 20.05 19.37
C LEU A 116 7.97 19.52 20.46
N GLY A 117 8.19 18.29 20.93
CA GLY A 117 7.39 17.66 21.99
C GLY A 117 6.15 16.94 21.48
N PHE A 118 5.95 16.82 20.17
CA PHE A 118 4.85 16.03 19.60
C PHE A 118 5.25 14.56 19.43
N ILE A 119 4.30 13.67 19.67
CA ILE A 119 4.43 12.23 19.50
C ILE A 119 3.36 11.79 18.51
N LEU A 120 3.76 11.17 17.40
CA LEU A 120 2.82 10.52 16.49
C LEU A 120 2.44 9.14 17.05
N THR A 121 1.27 9.07 17.68
CA THR A 121 0.73 7.87 18.34
C THR A 121 0.32 6.82 17.31
N TYR A 122 -0.49 7.22 16.34
CA TYR A 122 -0.97 6.36 15.27
C TYR A 122 -0.97 7.08 13.94
N TYR A 123 -0.80 6.31 12.87
CA TYR A 123 -1.04 6.79 11.52
C TYR A 123 -1.61 5.67 10.64
N THR A 124 -2.43 6.08 9.68
CA THR A 124 -2.90 5.26 8.57
C THR A 124 -2.93 6.12 7.30
N SER A 125 -3.25 5.53 6.17
CA SER A 125 -3.24 6.20 4.88
C SER A 125 -4.43 5.80 4.02
N TYR A 126 -4.70 6.56 2.96
CA TYR A 126 -5.54 6.11 1.86
C TYR A 126 -5.14 6.83 0.57
N ALA A 127 -5.53 6.26 -0.57
CA ALA A 127 -5.32 6.84 -1.89
C ALA A 127 -6.61 7.54 -2.34
N ASP A 128 -6.59 8.88 -2.42
CA ASP A 128 -7.71 9.67 -2.89
C ASP A 128 -7.73 9.71 -4.41
N THR A 129 -8.65 8.93 -4.98
CA THR A 129 -8.89 8.86 -6.43
C THR A 129 -10.10 9.68 -6.87
N CYS A 130 -10.79 10.33 -5.94
CA CYS A 130 -11.92 11.21 -6.23
C CYS A 130 -11.45 12.60 -6.67
N SER A 131 -10.26 13.03 -6.20
CA SER A 131 -9.61 14.27 -6.59
C SER A 131 -8.89 14.12 -7.95
N THR A 132 -8.74 15.22 -8.69
CA THR A 132 -8.04 15.25 -9.98
C THR A 132 -6.97 16.35 -10.00
N PRO A 133 -5.66 16.02 -10.03
CA PRO A 133 -5.10 14.68 -9.92
C PRO A 133 -5.36 14.05 -8.53
N GLY A 134 -5.44 12.72 -8.48
CA GLY A 134 -5.55 11.99 -7.22
C GLY A 134 -4.28 12.13 -6.37
N HIS A 135 -4.38 11.90 -5.06
CA HIS A 135 -3.26 12.11 -4.13
C HIS A 135 -3.28 11.15 -2.96
N TYR A 136 -2.15 11.06 -2.27
CA TYR A 136 -2.06 10.28 -1.03
C TYR A 136 -2.55 11.12 0.15
N VAL A 137 -3.26 10.47 1.05
CA VAL A 137 -3.70 11.08 2.31
C VAL A 137 -3.22 10.26 3.48
N LEU A 138 -2.63 10.92 4.47
CA LEU A 138 -2.19 10.33 5.72
C LEU A 138 -3.02 10.88 6.89
N PHE A 139 -3.61 10.01 7.67
CA PHE A 139 -4.27 10.39 8.92
C PHE A 139 -3.29 10.24 10.08
N TRP A 140 -3.08 11.31 10.85
CA TRP A 140 -2.13 11.38 11.95
C TRP A 140 -2.85 11.69 13.25
N GLU A 141 -2.76 10.78 14.23
CA GLU A 141 -3.15 11.08 15.61
C GLU A 141 -1.90 11.46 16.39
N LEU A 142 -1.85 12.71 16.85
CA LEU A 142 -0.73 13.28 17.57
C LEU A 142 -1.04 13.37 19.07
N LYS A 143 0.01 13.44 19.89
CA LYS A 143 -0.06 13.71 21.33
C LYS A 143 1.07 14.64 21.73
N MET A 144 0.83 15.58 22.64
CA MET A 144 1.89 16.44 23.20
C MET A 144 2.49 15.78 24.44
N LYS A 145 3.81 15.82 24.58
CA LYS A 145 4.52 15.23 25.71
C LYS A 145 4.23 16.04 26.97
N GLY A 146 3.48 15.46 27.91
CA GLY A 146 3.22 16.04 29.22
C GLY A 146 1.98 16.93 29.34
N SER A 147 1.11 17.00 28.32
CA SER A 147 -0.22 17.61 28.42
C SER A 147 -1.31 16.74 27.81
N HIS A 148 -2.55 16.95 28.25
CA HIS A 148 -3.76 16.33 27.68
C HIS A 148 -4.59 17.32 26.86
N ASP A 149 -4.12 18.56 26.70
CA ASP A 149 -4.87 19.64 26.07
C ASP A 149 -4.91 19.55 24.54
N LEU A 150 -5.87 20.30 23.95
CA LEU A 150 -6.09 20.41 22.52
C LEU A 150 -4.80 20.81 21.79
N LEU A 151 -4.43 20.00 20.80
CA LEU A 151 -3.24 20.16 19.99
C LEU A 151 -3.42 21.28 18.98
N GLU A 152 -2.83 22.44 19.23
CA GLU A 152 -2.58 23.43 18.18
C GLU A 152 -1.19 23.19 17.59
N ILE A 153 -1.10 22.24 16.65
CA ILE A 153 0.11 22.12 15.83
C ILE A 153 0.12 23.28 14.82
N ASN A 154 1.26 23.96 14.72
CA ASN A 154 1.41 25.03 13.75
C ASN A 154 1.22 24.45 12.33
N PRO A 155 0.29 24.98 11.51
CA PRO A 155 0.04 24.49 10.15
C PRO A 155 1.31 24.32 9.31
N LYS A 156 2.26 25.25 9.44
CA LYS A 156 3.53 25.21 8.70
C LYS A 156 4.38 23.99 9.03
N ILE A 157 4.33 23.51 10.27
CA ILE A 157 5.06 22.30 10.66
C ILE A 157 4.45 21.09 9.97
N THR A 158 3.12 21.00 9.93
CA THR A 158 2.43 19.86 9.31
C THR A 158 2.55 19.87 7.77
N GLU A 159 2.56 21.05 7.15
CA GLU A 159 2.90 21.23 5.74
C GLU A 159 4.35 20.84 5.43
N GLU A 160 5.30 21.16 6.32
CA GLU A 160 6.68 20.71 6.16
C GLU A 160 6.80 19.18 6.36
N CYS A 161 6.05 18.60 7.30
CA CYS A 161 5.97 17.15 7.44
C CYS A 161 5.46 16.47 6.17
N SER A 162 4.38 16.98 5.55
CA SER A 162 3.85 16.40 4.32
C SER A 162 4.87 16.49 3.18
N TYR A 163 5.62 17.60 3.08
CA TYR A 163 6.74 17.73 2.15
C TYR A 163 7.86 16.70 2.41
N ILE A 164 8.31 16.55 3.66
CA ILE A 164 9.34 15.57 4.03
C ILE A 164 8.92 14.15 3.68
N VAL A 165 7.64 13.81 3.89
CA VAL A 165 7.09 12.52 3.47
C VAL A 165 7.21 12.37 1.95
N GLU A 166 6.72 13.33 1.15
CA GLU A 166 6.81 13.25 -0.31
C GLU A 166 8.25 13.11 -0.81
N GLU A 167 9.18 13.85 -0.21
CA GLU A 167 10.61 13.82 -0.56
C GLU A 167 11.26 12.46 -0.26
N SER A 168 10.74 11.76 0.75
CA SER A 168 11.21 10.45 1.19
C SER A 168 10.56 9.28 0.43
N LEU A 169 9.55 9.53 -0.40
CA LEU A 169 8.91 8.51 -1.23
C LEU A 169 9.76 8.18 -2.47
N ASP A 170 9.46 7.03 -3.07
CA ASP A 170 10.21 6.49 -4.20
C ASP A 170 10.26 7.47 -5.39
N TYR A 171 11.32 7.35 -6.19
CA TYR A 171 11.57 8.22 -7.33
C TYR A 171 10.35 8.37 -8.27
N THR A 172 9.64 7.28 -8.57
CA THR A 172 8.46 7.30 -9.44
C THR A 172 7.35 8.20 -8.89
N TYR A 173 7.08 8.14 -7.58
CA TYR A 173 6.10 9.04 -6.94
C TYR A 173 6.51 10.50 -7.16
N ARG A 174 7.78 10.83 -6.88
CA ARG A 174 8.31 12.20 -7.01
C ARG A 174 8.24 12.72 -8.44
N VAL A 175 8.55 11.88 -9.43
CA VAL A 175 8.41 12.22 -10.86
C VAL A 175 6.95 12.52 -11.23
N LEU A 176 6.01 11.67 -10.84
CA LEU A 176 4.59 11.89 -11.13
C LEU A 176 4.04 13.15 -10.44
N ARG A 177 4.49 13.40 -9.21
CA ARG A 177 4.15 14.59 -8.43
C ARG A 177 4.68 15.87 -9.07
N ARG A 178 5.89 15.86 -9.65
CA ARG A 178 6.43 16.96 -10.45
C ARG A 178 5.71 17.12 -11.79
N GLY A 179 5.31 16.00 -12.40
CA GLY A 179 4.56 15.97 -13.66
C GLY A 179 3.07 16.30 -13.54
N ASN A 180 2.59 16.75 -12.37
CA ASN A 180 1.18 17.03 -12.08
C ASN A 180 0.21 15.86 -12.34
N ARG A 181 0.72 14.62 -12.39
CA ARG A 181 -0.11 13.40 -12.46
C ARG A 181 -0.60 12.96 -11.09
N MET A 182 0.10 13.40 -10.04
CA MET A 182 -0.24 13.21 -8.64
C MET A 182 -0.45 14.56 -7.98
N GLY A 183 -1.51 14.67 -7.18
CA GLY A 183 -1.74 15.84 -6.33
C GLY A 183 -0.79 15.86 -5.11
N PRO A 184 -0.70 17.00 -4.41
CA PRO A 184 0.09 17.12 -3.19
C PRO A 184 -0.39 16.14 -2.12
N LEU A 185 0.56 15.47 -1.46
CA LEU A 185 0.27 14.66 -0.29
C LEU A 185 -0.45 15.49 0.78
N GLU A 186 -1.53 14.93 1.32
CA GLU A 186 -2.33 15.53 2.37
C GLU A 186 -2.05 14.82 3.70
N VAL A 187 -1.77 15.59 4.75
CA VAL A 187 -1.78 15.12 6.13
C VAL A 187 -3.05 15.65 6.79
N ARG A 188 -3.89 14.73 7.27
CA ARG A 188 -5.08 14.99 8.07
C ARG A 188 -4.76 14.70 9.53
N VAL A 189 -4.69 15.74 10.35
CA VAL A 189 -4.55 15.57 11.80
C VAL A 189 -5.92 15.22 12.36
N VAL A 190 -5.99 14.15 13.16
CA VAL A 190 -7.23 13.70 13.81
C VAL A 190 -7.17 13.92 15.32
N LYS A 191 -8.34 14.09 15.94
CA LYS A 191 -8.48 14.19 17.39
C LYS A 191 -8.02 12.91 18.09
N HIS A 192 -7.58 13.05 19.33
CA HIS A 192 -7.27 11.91 20.18
C HIS A 192 -8.48 10.97 20.32
N GLY A 193 -8.24 9.66 20.24
CA GLY A 193 -9.28 8.62 20.32
C GLY A 193 -9.97 8.32 18.98
N THR A 194 -9.55 8.95 17.87
CA THR A 194 -10.09 8.60 16.54
C THR A 194 -9.65 7.19 16.14
N PHE A 195 -8.41 6.81 16.43
CA PHE A 195 -7.94 5.45 16.17
C PHE A 195 -8.53 4.40 17.12
N ASP A 196 -9.00 4.81 18.30
CA ASP A 196 -9.77 3.94 19.20
C ASP A 196 -11.16 3.65 18.60
N ALA A 197 -11.85 4.67 18.08
CA ALA A 197 -13.11 4.48 17.36
C ALA A 197 -12.94 3.62 16.09
N LEU A 198 -11.80 3.75 15.41
CA LEU A 198 -11.45 2.86 14.31
C LEU A 198 -11.28 1.41 14.78
N MET A 199 -10.59 1.20 15.91
CA MET A 199 -10.41 -0.11 16.53
C MET A 199 -11.77 -0.74 16.90
N ASP A 200 -12.67 0.05 17.49
CA ASP A 200 -14.04 -0.40 17.84
C ASP A 200 -14.82 -0.88 16.62
N LEU A 201 -14.68 -0.22 15.47
CA LEU A 201 -15.28 -0.68 14.21
C LEU A 201 -14.79 -2.08 13.82
N PHE A 202 -13.48 -2.32 13.88
CA PHE A 202 -12.91 -3.63 13.53
C PHE A 202 -13.30 -4.71 14.55
N ILE A 203 -13.35 -4.36 15.84
CA ILE A 203 -13.83 -5.27 16.88
C ILE A 203 -15.30 -5.65 16.63
N ALA A 204 -16.15 -4.68 16.30
CA ALA A 204 -17.55 -4.92 15.97
C ALA A 204 -17.73 -5.80 14.73
N LYS A 205 -16.75 -5.82 13.81
CA LYS A 205 -16.71 -6.69 12.63
C LYS A 205 -16.14 -8.09 12.90
N GLY A 206 -15.73 -8.37 14.13
CA GLY A 206 -15.30 -9.71 14.57
C GLY A 206 -13.81 -9.84 14.87
N THR A 207 -13.00 -8.79 14.69
CA THR A 207 -11.57 -8.83 15.04
C THR A 207 -11.41 -8.89 16.57
N SER A 208 -10.59 -9.82 17.07
CA SER A 208 -10.26 -9.85 18.50
C SER A 208 -9.44 -8.63 18.92
N VAL A 209 -9.75 -8.06 20.10
CA VAL A 209 -9.00 -6.94 20.70
C VAL A 209 -7.50 -7.22 20.78
N SER A 210 -7.11 -8.45 21.14
CA SER A 210 -5.70 -8.83 21.32
C SER A 210 -4.93 -9.00 20.01
N GLN A 211 -5.64 -9.14 18.89
CA GLN A 211 -5.05 -9.35 17.56
C GLN A 211 -5.07 -8.08 16.72
N TYR A 212 -5.86 -7.09 17.11
CA TYR A 212 -5.98 -5.85 16.37
C TYR A 212 -4.63 -5.14 16.25
N LYS A 213 -4.35 -4.73 15.01
CA LYS A 213 -3.27 -3.80 14.68
C LYS A 213 -3.87 -2.72 13.81
N THR A 214 -3.50 -1.47 14.09
CA THR A 214 -3.91 -0.34 13.26
C THR A 214 -3.52 -0.59 11.79
N PRO A 215 -4.48 -0.61 10.86
CA PRO A 215 -4.17 -0.82 9.45
C PRO A 215 -3.35 0.37 8.93
N ARG A 216 -2.35 0.11 8.10
CA ARG A 216 -1.53 1.17 7.48
C ARG A 216 -2.19 1.85 6.29
N CYS A 217 -3.21 1.22 5.70
CA CYS A 217 -4.01 1.78 4.63
C CYS A 217 -5.49 1.39 4.82
N ILE A 218 -6.38 2.38 4.74
CA ILE A 218 -7.82 2.22 4.84
C ILE A 218 -8.37 1.99 3.43
N LYS A 219 -9.15 0.91 3.27
CA LYS A 219 -9.88 0.60 2.02
C LYS A 219 -11.40 0.60 2.20
N SER A 220 -11.88 0.55 3.44
CA SER A 220 -13.30 0.52 3.77
C SER A 220 -13.86 1.93 3.85
N GLU A 221 -14.97 2.19 3.17
CA GLU A 221 -15.65 3.49 3.19
C GLU A 221 -16.16 3.84 4.62
N GLU A 222 -16.61 2.86 5.38
CA GLU A 222 -17.04 3.06 6.78
C GLU A 222 -15.89 3.50 7.67
N ALA A 223 -14.71 2.89 7.48
CA ALA A 223 -13.51 3.26 8.21
C ALA A 223 -13.04 4.67 7.82
N LEU A 224 -13.10 5.02 6.53
CA LEU A 224 -12.81 6.39 6.07
C LEU A 224 -13.74 7.42 6.71
N LYS A 225 -15.06 7.12 6.82
CA LYS A 225 -16.02 8.02 7.49
C LYS A 225 -15.66 8.29 8.94
N ILE A 226 -15.21 7.27 9.69
CA ILE A 226 -14.73 7.45 11.07
C ILE A 226 -13.49 8.34 11.11
N MET A 227 -12.51 8.07 10.25
CA MET A 227 -11.29 8.86 10.19
C MET A 227 -11.58 10.32 9.83
N ASP A 228 -12.43 10.55 8.82
CA ASP A 228 -12.82 11.89 8.37
C ASP A 228 -13.61 12.67 9.42
N ALA A 229 -14.49 12.01 10.18
CA ALA A 229 -15.21 12.63 11.29
C ALA A 229 -14.29 13.03 12.47
N GLY A 230 -13.10 12.44 12.55
CA GLY A 230 -12.07 12.77 13.54
C GLY A 230 -11.14 13.91 13.13
N VAL A 231 -11.20 14.38 11.87
CA VAL A 231 -10.25 15.37 11.34
C VAL A 231 -10.42 16.73 12.00
N VAL A 232 -9.32 17.25 12.53
CA VAL A 232 -9.24 18.60 13.13
C VAL A 232 -8.42 19.58 12.26
N GLY A 233 -7.62 19.07 11.32
CA GLY A 233 -6.85 19.89 10.39
C GLY A 233 -6.43 19.12 9.14
N ARG A 234 -6.35 19.82 8.01
CA ARG A 234 -5.93 19.28 6.70
C ARG A 234 -4.80 20.14 6.15
N TYR A 235 -3.69 19.51 5.82
CA TYR A 235 -2.47 20.20 5.43
C TYR A 235 -1.88 19.52 4.21
N PHE A 236 -1.55 20.29 3.18
CA PHE A 236 -1.03 19.77 1.93
C PHE A 236 0.46 20.05 1.81
N SER A 237 1.18 19.19 1.09
CA SER A 237 2.57 19.48 0.75
C SER A 237 2.64 20.79 -0.06
N PRO A 238 3.41 21.80 0.41
CA PRO A 238 3.41 23.14 -0.16
C PRO A 238 4.08 23.22 -1.54
N LYS A 239 4.92 22.26 -1.89
CA LYS A 239 5.68 22.25 -3.15
C LYS A 239 6.03 20.81 -3.57
N ALA A 240 6.39 20.64 -4.84
CA ALA A 240 6.81 19.33 -5.32
C ALA A 240 8.23 18.94 -4.81
N PRO A 241 8.51 17.65 -4.62
CA PRO A 241 9.81 17.08 -4.25
C PRO A 241 10.98 17.51 -5.16
N TRP A 242 12.15 17.77 -4.56
CA TRP A 242 13.35 18.24 -5.27
C TRP A 242 13.94 17.17 -6.22
N GLU A 243 14.67 17.62 -7.23
CA GLU A 243 15.44 16.75 -8.14
C GLU A 243 16.94 17.02 -7.94
N GLU A 244 17.70 16.00 -7.51
CA GLU A 244 19.14 16.03 -7.71
C GLU A 244 19.39 15.90 -9.21
N THR A 245 19.73 17.03 -9.86
CA THR A 245 20.37 17.00 -11.17
C THR A 245 21.71 16.30 -10.99
N LYS A 246 21.79 15.03 -11.40
CA LYS A 246 23.05 14.32 -11.58
C LYS A 246 23.87 14.92 -12.71
#